data_AF-A0A3S0B698-F1
#
_entry.id   AF-A0A3S0B698-F1
#
_cell.length_a   1.000
_cell.length_b   1.000
_cell.length_c   1.000
_cell.angle_alpha   90.00
_cell.angle_beta   90.00
_cell.angle_gamma   90.00
#
_symmetry.space_group_name_H-M   'P 1'
#
loop_
_entity.id
_entity.type
_entity.pdbx_description
1 polymer ?
#
loop_
_entity_poly.entity_id
_entity_poly.type
_entity_poly.pdbx_seq_one_letter_code
_entity_poly.pdbx_strand_id
1 'polypeptide(L)'
;MKKSGIFTAVAAAVTLTAGVAFAESDMEKCKVVKDGKGLIKEHKADCKGASHSCAGQNKAGDAESWIMVPKGQCDKINAGDVSEVEQDIIDKIEITK
;
A
#
# COMPACT_ATOMS: atom_id res chain seq x y z
N MET A 1 -43.34 28.74 31.68
CA MET A 1 -43.82 28.04 30.46
C MET A 1 -42.56 27.59 29.71
N LYS A 2 -42.04 26.39 29.97
CA LYS A 2 -42.27 25.10 29.27
C LYS A 2 -41.76 25.10 27.82
N LYS A 3 -40.63 24.40 27.61
CA LYS A 3 -40.26 23.46 26.51
C LYS A 3 -38.73 23.56 26.29
N SER A 4 -37.92 22.77 26.98
CA SER A 4 -37.56 21.37 26.67
C SER A 4 -37.17 21.17 25.20
N GLY A 5 -35.86 21.15 24.94
CA GLY A 5 -35.25 20.77 23.67
C GLY A 5 -34.28 19.61 23.92
N ILE A 6 -34.79 18.41 23.69
CA ILE A 6 -34.07 17.15 23.71
C ILE A 6 -33.49 16.99 22.31
N PHE A 7 -32.17 16.93 22.15
CA PHE A 7 -31.55 16.49 20.89
C PHE A 7 -30.67 15.28 21.16
N THR A 8 -31.28 14.15 20.84
CA THR A 8 -30.79 12.79 20.72
C THR A 8 -29.34 12.68 20.27
N ALA A 9 -28.52 12.05 21.11
CA ALA A 9 -27.24 11.49 20.72
C ALA A 9 -27.47 10.33 19.73
N VAL A 10 -26.97 10.45 18.51
CA VAL A 10 -26.85 9.30 17.59
C VAL A 10 -25.38 8.90 17.59
N ALA A 11 -25.09 7.88 18.39
CA ALA A 11 -23.88 7.09 18.28
C ALA A 11 -24.00 6.23 17.01
N ALA A 12 -23.23 6.54 15.97
CA ALA A 12 -22.99 5.64 14.85
C ALA A 12 -21.54 5.14 14.96
N ALA A 13 -21.36 4.11 15.78
CA ALA A 13 -20.14 3.31 15.78
C ALA A 13 -20.14 2.46 14.50
N VAL A 14 -19.38 2.89 13.49
CA VAL A 14 -19.03 2.04 12.36
C VAL A 14 -17.64 1.48 12.63
N THR A 15 -17.58 0.39 13.39
CA THR A 15 -16.40 -0.47 13.46
C THR A 15 -16.43 -1.40 12.25
N LEU A 16 -15.76 -1.02 11.17
CA LEU A 16 -15.40 -1.95 10.10
C LEU A 16 -14.08 -2.62 10.48
N THR A 17 -14.18 -3.72 11.25
CA THR A 17 -13.09 -4.67 11.38
C THR A 17 -13.13 -5.61 10.17
N ALA A 18 -12.31 -5.32 9.17
CA ALA A 18 -11.91 -6.29 8.16
C ALA A 18 -10.38 -6.41 8.23
N GLY A 19 -9.88 -6.96 9.34
CA GLY A 19 -8.54 -7.51 9.38
C GLY A 19 -8.58 -8.82 8.62
N VAL A 20 -8.28 -8.78 7.33
CA VAL A 20 -7.97 -10.00 6.57
C VAL A 20 -6.70 -10.58 7.18
N ALA A 21 -6.84 -11.70 7.88
CA ALA A 21 -5.70 -12.47 8.34
C ALA A 21 -5.08 -13.13 7.09
N PHE A 22 -4.05 -12.50 6.53
CA PHE A 22 -3.20 -13.17 5.56
C PHE A 22 -2.51 -14.33 6.29
N ALA A 23 -2.85 -15.56 5.89
CA ALA A 23 -2.10 -16.76 6.24
C ALA A 23 -0.62 -16.49 5.96
N GLU A 24 0.27 -16.86 6.89
CA GLU A 24 1.74 -16.72 6.83
C GLU A 24 2.26 -16.61 5.40
N SER A 25 2.27 -15.38 4.89
CA SER A 25 2.38 -15.14 3.46
C SER A 25 3.85 -15.16 3.10
N ASP A 26 4.25 -16.13 2.27
CA ASP A 26 5.52 -16.04 1.54
C ASP A 26 5.58 -14.63 0.94
N MET A 27 6.61 -13.87 1.31
CA MET A 27 6.82 -12.51 0.79
C MET A 27 7.79 -12.55 -0.39
N GLU A 28 7.60 -11.65 -1.36
CA GLU A 28 8.47 -11.48 -2.51
C GLU A 28 8.94 -10.02 -2.66
N LYS A 29 10.11 -9.84 -3.27
CA LYS A 29 10.59 -8.51 -3.67
C LYS A 29 9.87 -8.11 -4.95
N CYS A 30 9.19 -6.98 -4.93
CA CYS A 30 8.53 -6.43 -6.08
C CYS A 30 9.15 -5.13 -6.56
N LYS A 31 9.67 -5.15 -7.79
CA LYS A 31 9.95 -3.94 -8.56
C LYS A 31 8.66 -3.56 -9.26
N VAL A 32 8.15 -2.37 -8.98
CA VAL A 32 6.96 -1.84 -9.66
C VAL A 32 7.44 -0.91 -10.76
N VAL A 33 7.36 -1.35 -12.01
CA VAL A 33 7.97 -0.67 -13.16
C VAL A 33 6.99 -0.63 -14.33
N LYS A 34 6.82 0.55 -14.91
CA LYS A 34 6.08 0.75 -16.15
C LYS A 34 6.92 1.56 -17.13
N ASP A 35 7.02 1.10 -18.37
CA ASP A 35 7.81 1.74 -19.44
C ASP A 35 9.26 2.06 -19.02
N GLY A 36 9.89 1.15 -18.25
CA GLY A 36 11.25 1.30 -17.74
C GLY A 36 11.42 2.30 -16.59
N LYS A 37 10.34 2.85 -16.04
CA LYS A 37 10.35 3.75 -14.88
C LYS A 37 9.80 3.08 -13.65
N GLY A 38 10.49 3.22 -12.52
CA GLY A 38 9.99 2.78 -11.22
C GLY A 38 8.78 3.62 -10.79
N LEU A 39 7.73 2.96 -10.32
CA LEU A 39 6.51 3.59 -9.81
C LEU A 39 6.45 3.62 -8.29
N ILE A 40 7.45 3.08 -7.58
CA ILE A 40 7.54 3.24 -6.13
C ILE A 40 7.79 4.72 -5.84
N LYS A 41 6.95 5.32 -5.00
CA LYS A 41 7.06 6.72 -4.56
C LYS A 41 8.43 6.97 -3.96
N GLU A 42 8.96 8.17 -4.14
CA GLU A 42 10.23 8.53 -3.50
C GLU A 42 10.17 8.30 -1.99
N HIS A 43 11.29 7.83 -1.43
CA HIS A 43 11.41 7.50 -0.02
C HIS A 43 10.46 6.40 0.51
N LYS A 44 9.80 5.63 -0.37
CA LYS A 44 8.88 4.54 0.01
C LYS A 44 9.36 3.14 -0.35
N ALA A 45 10.47 2.99 -1.05
CA ALA A 45 11.04 1.68 -1.32
C ALA A 45 11.62 1.06 -0.04
N ASP A 46 11.48 -0.25 0.07
CA ASP A 46 12.06 -1.00 1.18
C ASP A 46 13.57 -1.16 0.97
N CYS A 47 14.04 -1.27 -0.29
CA CYS A 47 15.47 -1.28 -0.64
C CYS A 47 15.70 -1.15 -2.17
N LYS A 48 16.98 -1.17 -2.57
CA LYS A 48 17.57 -1.20 -3.92
C LYS A 48 18.73 -2.20 -3.87
N GLY A 49 18.64 -3.27 -4.65
CA GLY A 49 19.68 -4.32 -4.65
C GLY A 49 19.78 -5.11 -3.33
N ALA A 50 21.01 -5.43 -2.90
CA ALA A 50 21.32 -6.29 -1.75
C ALA A 50 21.87 -5.55 -0.51
N SER A 51 21.94 -4.21 -0.53
CA SER A 51 22.56 -3.46 0.56
C SER A 51 21.60 -3.25 1.74
N HIS A 52 22.09 -3.34 2.97
CA HIS A 52 21.30 -3.27 4.19
C HIS A 52 20.84 -1.86 4.59
N SER A 53 21.30 -0.80 3.90
CA SER A 53 21.04 0.61 4.28
C SER A 53 20.06 1.35 3.34
N CYS A 54 19.22 0.63 2.60
CA CYS A 54 18.52 1.22 1.46
C CYS A 54 17.07 1.68 1.69
N ALA A 55 16.46 1.33 2.83
CA ALA A 55 15.08 1.71 3.10
C ALA A 55 14.88 3.24 3.00
N GLY A 56 13.91 3.65 2.19
CA GLY A 56 13.54 5.07 2.00
C GLY A 56 14.57 5.91 1.24
N GLN A 57 15.54 5.31 0.55
CA GLN A 57 16.56 6.05 -0.20
C GLN A 57 16.27 6.18 -1.71
N ASN A 58 15.18 5.58 -2.18
CA ASN A 58 14.83 5.64 -3.59
C ASN A 58 14.37 7.03 -4.00
N LYS A 59 14.78 7.44 -5.20
CA LYS A 59 14.26 8.64 -5.86
C LYS A 59 13.01 8.27 -6.67
N ALA A 60 12.18 9.26 -6.97
CA ALA A 60 11.08 9.08 -7.91
C ALA A 60 11.61 8.54 -9.25
N GLY A 61 10.97 7.49 -9.77
CA GLY A 61 11.36 6.86 -11.03
C GLY A 61 12.46 5.79 -10.95
N ASP A 62 13.00 5.47 -9.76
CA ASP A 62 14.07 4.46 -9.62
C ASP A 62 13.55 3.03 -9.91
N ALA A 63 13.86 2.50 -11.10
CA ALA A 63 13.44 1.18 -11.54
C ALA A 63 14.14 0.01 -10.81
N GLU A 64 15.23 0.27 -10.08
CA GLU A 64 15.96 -0.75 -9.34
C GLU A 64 15.49 -0.92 -7.90
N SER A 65 14.65 0.00 -7.44
CA SER A 65 14.04 -0.05 -6.13
C SER A 65 12.90 -1.06 -6.07
N TRP A 66 12.70 -1.65 -4.90
CA TRP A 66 11.68 -2.65 -4.67
C TRP A 66 10.99 -2.48 -3.32
N ILE A 67 9.77 -3.01 -3.22
CA ILE A 67 9.00 -3.16 -1.98
C ILE A 67 8.70 -4.65 -1.74
N MET A 68 8.48 -5.01 -0.49
CA MET A 68 8.07 -6.36 -0.13
C MET A 68 6.54 -6.48 -0.27
N VAL A 69 6.09 -7.52 -0.96
CA VAL A 69 4.65 -7.80 -1.17
C VAL A 69 4.38 -9.29 -0.94
N PRO A 70 3.14 -9.70 -0.64
CA PRO A 70 2.76 -11.12 -0.67
C PRO A 70 3.03 -11.74 -2.05
N LYS A 71 3.52 -12.97 -2.06
CA LYS A 71 3.86 -13.71 -3.27
C LYS A 71 2.71 -13.75 -4.28
N GLY A 72 3.03 -13.45 -5.54
CA GLY A 72 2.07 -13.38 -6.64
C GLY A 72 1.37 -12.02 -6.77
N GLN A 73 1.57 -11.08 -5.84
CA GLN A 73 1.03 -9.72 -5.99
C GLN A 73 1.87 -8.86 -6.94
N CYS A 74 3.18 -9.13 -7.09
CA CYS A 74 4.01 -8.25 -7.90
C CYS A 74 3.56 -8.19 -9.37
N ASP A 75 3.19 -9.35 -9.94
CA ASP A 75 2.70 -9.44 -11.31
C ASP A 75 1.35 -8.74 -11.46
N LYS A 76 0.44 -8.89 -10.48
CA LYS A 76 -0.86 -8.20 -10.46
C LYS A 76 -0.68 -6.68 -10.43
N ILE A 77 0.18 -6.18 -9.54
CA ILE A 77 0.47 -4.75 -9.40
C ILE A 77 1.04 -4.19 -10.72
N ASN A 78 2.00 -4.87 -11.34
CA ASN A 78 2.58 -4.44 -12.62
C ASN A 78 1.59 -4.55 -13.79
N ALA A 79 0.59 -5.43 -13.72
CA ALA A 79 -0.54 -5.48 -14.64
C ALA A 79 -1.59 -4.38 -14.39
N GLY A 80 -1.46 -3.61 -13.30
CA GLY A 80 -2.41 -2.57 -12.90
C GLY A 80 -3.59 -3.07 -12.06
N ASP A 81 -3.57 -4.33 -11.62
CA ASP A 81 -4.57 -4.90 -10.72
C ASP A 81 -4.13 -4.76 -9.26
N VAL A 82 -4.79 -3.86 -8.55
CA VAL A 82 -4.57 -3.62 -7.11
C VAL A 82 -5.82 -3.90 -6.28
N SER A 83 -6.81 -4.61 -6.84
CA SER A 83 -8.11 -4.84 -6.18
C SER A 83 -8.01 -5.65 -4.88
N GLU A 84 -6.99 -6.49 -4.77
CA GLU A 84 -6.71 -7.38 -3.63
C GLU A 84 -5.36 -7.06 -2.94
N VAL A 85 -4.77 -5.90 -3.25
CA VAL A 85 -3.48 -5.48 -2.69
C VAL A 85 -3.73 -4.68 -1.42
N GLU A 86 -2.89 -4.88 -0.39
CA GLU A 86 -3.01 -4.13 0.85
C GLU A 86 -2.79 -2.62 0.63
N GLN A 87 -3.50 -1.79 1.41
CA GLN A 87 -3.49 -0.34 1.19
C GLN A 87 -2.14 0.31 1.49
N ASP A 88 -1.35 -0.26 2.40
CA ASP A 88 0.01 0.22 2.67
C ASP A 88 0.95 -0.02 1.49
N ILE A 89 0.79 -1.12 0.76
CA ILE A 89 1.51 -1.39 -0.50
C ILE A 89 1.05 -0.39 -1.57
N ILE A 90 -0.26 -0.16 -1.69
CA ILE A 90 -0.83 0.82 -2.62
C ILE A 90 -0.30 2.24 -2.32
N ASP A 91 -0.20 2.61 -1.05
CA ASP A 91 0.29 3.93 -0.64
C ASP A 91 1.77 4.16 -0.99
N LYS A 92 2.56 3.10 -1.12
CA LYS A 92 3.97 3.17 -1.54
C LYS A 92 4.16 3.34 -3.05
N ILE A 93 3.12 3.16 -3.87
CA ILE A 93 3.24 3.15 -5.34
C ILE A 93 2.39 4.23 -6.00
N GLU A 94 2.86 4.72 -7.14
CA GLU A 94 2.11 5.58 -8.05
C GLU A 94 1.26 4.69 -8.97
N ILE A 95 -0.05 4.65 -8.74
CA ILE A 95 -0.98 3.96 -9.64
C ILE A 95 -1.18 4.85 -10.86
N THR A 96 -0.54 4.47 -11.96
CA THR A 96 -0.83 5.05 -13.27
C THR A 96 -2.08 4.38 -13.84
N LYS A 97 -3.21 5.09 -13.73
CA LYS A 97 -4.43 4.77 -14.49
C LYS A 97 -4.14 4.65 -15.99
#